data_AF-U7QWR7-F1
#
_entry.id   AF-U7QWR7-F1
#
_cell.length_a   1.000
_cell.length_b   1.000
_cell.length_c   1.000
_cell.angle_alpha   90.00
_cell.angle_beta   90.00
_cell.angle_gamma   90.00
#
_symmetry.space_group_name_H-M   'P 1'
#
loop_
_entity.id
_entity.type
_entity.pdbx_description
1 polymer ?
#
loop_
_entity_poly.entity_id
_entity_poly.type
_entity_poly.pdbx_seq_one_letter_code
_entity_poly.pdbx_strand_id
1 'polypeptide(L)'
;MYKTDGLRTRRVDSLVTPQALAIQYPVSEKIANNVTTSRKRIADILSGNDPRLMVIVGPCSIHDIDAALDYAQRLNTLREKYQHRLEIIMRTYFEKPRTVVGWKGLISDPDLDGSCQVNRGITLARKLLIDVNELGLPTATEFLDMVTGQYIADLISWGAIGARTTESQIHREMASASPARLALKTAPMAISVSL
;
A
#
# COMPACT_ATOMS: atom_id res chain seq x y z
N MET A 1 38.61 -23.92 -0.71
CA MET A 1 37.14 -24.02 -0.82
C MET A 1 36.68 -22.95 -1.79
N TYR A 2 36.03 -23.30 -2.90
CA TYR A 2 35.54 -22.31 -3.85
C TYR A 2 34.37 -21.54 -3.25
N LYS A 3 34.43 -20.21 -3.28
CA LYS A 3 33.33 -19.36 -2.82
C LYS A 3 32.24 -19.39 -3.89
N THR A 4 31.19 -20.17 -3.67
CA THR A 4 30.03 -20.29 -4.58
C THR A 4 28.88 -19.36 -4.19
N ASP A 5 28.94 -18.75 -3.01
CA ASP A 5 27.90 -17.88 -2.47
C ASP A 5 28.34 -16.39 -2.40
N GLY A 6 27.37 -15.48 -2.52
CA GLY A 6 27.56 -14.04 -2.36
C GLY A 6 28.36 -13.35 -3.46
N LEU A 7 28.54 -14.00 -4.61
CA LEU A 7 29.39 -13.51 -5.71
C LEU A 7 28.88 -12.21 -6.36
N ARG A 8 27.58 -11.91 -6.21
CA ARG A 8 26.92 -10.73 -6.80
C ARG A 8 26.04 -9.98 -5.79
N THR A 9 26.25 -10.19 -4.49
CA THR A 9 25.42 -9.57 -3.45
C THR A 9 26.25 -8.59 -2.62
N ARG A 10 25.65 -7.45 -2.29
CA ARG A 10 26.15 -6.53 -1.28
C ARG A 10 25.17 -6.57 -0.11
N ARG A 11 25.66 -6.87 1.09
CA ARG A 11 24.84 -6.77 2.30
C ARG A 11 24.53 -5.28 2.53
N VAL A 12 23.24 -4.96 2.63
CA VAL A 12 22.77 -3.62 2.99
C VAL A 12 22.60 -3.56 4.50
N ASP A 13 21.60 -4.26 5.05
CA ASP A 13 21.38 -4.39 6.48
C ASP A 13 20.38 -5.52 6.79
N SER A 14 20.14 -5.80 8.08
CA SER A 14 19.03 -6.63 8.56
C SER A 14 17.74 -5.81 8.68
N LEU A 15 16.59 -6.42 8.36
CA LEU A 15 15.29 -5.78 8.52
C LEU A 15 14.77 -5.92 9.97
N VAL A 16 14.11 -4.87 10.47
CA VAL A 16 13.28 -4.92 11.68
C VAL A 16 12.20 -5.99 11.50
N THR A 17 11.80 -6.71 12.56
CA THR A 17 10.75 -7.72 12.42
C THR A 17 9.36 -7.05 12.34
N PRO A 18 8.38 -7.65 11.63
CA PRO A 18 7.01 -7.14 11.61
C PRO A 18 6.41 -6.99 13.02
N GLN A 19 6.70 -7.93 13.91
CA GLN A 19 6.23 -7.90 15.31
C GLN A 19 6.82 -6.71 16.08
N ALA A 20 8.12 -6.45 15.96
CA ALA A 20 8.75 -5.31 16.64
C ALA A 20 8.14 -3.98 16.16
N LEU A 21 7.90 -3.86 14.86
CA LEU A 21 7.28 -2.66 14.30
C LEU A 21 5.80 -2.52 14.71
N ALA A 22 5.05 -3.62 14.79
CA ALA A 22 3.66 -3.62 15.26
C ALA A 22 3.55 -3.25 16.75
N ILE A 23 4.53 -3.62 17.58
CA ILE A 23 4.60 -3.20 18.99
C ILE A 23 4.89 -1.69 19.07
N GLN A 24 5.82 -1.19 18.26
CA GLN A 24 6.19 0.23 18.24
C GLN A 24 5.07 1.13 17.69
N TYR A 25 4.32 0.62 16.71
CA TYR A 25 3.24 1.33 16.02
C TYR A 25 1.98 0.45 16.03
N PRO A 26 1.27 0.39 17.17
CA PRO A 26 0.15 -0.50 17.36
C PRO A 26 -1.09 0.00 16.62
N VAL A 27 -1.91 -0.96 16.16
CA VAL A 27 -3.24 -0.68 15.63
C VAL A 27 -4.20 -0.45 16.80
N SER A 28 -4.70 0.78 16.95
CA SER A 28 -5.72 1.09 17.95
C SER A 28 -7.08 0.47 17.58
N GLU A 29 -7.96 0.31 18.57
CA GLU A 29 -9.31 -0.22 18.33
C GLU A 29 -10.09 0.61 17.29
N LYS A 30 -9.92 1.94 17.32
CA LYS A 30 -10.51 2.86 16.34
C LYS A 30 -10.06 2.51 14.91
N ILE A 31 -8.76 2.29 14.72
CA ILE A 31 -8.18 1.94 13.41
C ILE A 31 -8.67 0.55 12.98
N ALA A 32 -8.64 -0.43 13.88
CA ALA A 32 -9.12 -1.79 13.59
C ALA A 32 -10.59 -1.79 13.14
N ASN A 33 -11.43 -1.01 13.82
CA ASN A 33 -12.83 -0.83 13.46
C ASN A 33 -13.00 -0.14 12.11
N ASN A 34 -12.20 0.91 11.83
CA ASN A 34 -12.22 1.59 10.53
C ASN A 34 -11.87 0.63 9.38
N VAL A 35 -10.76 -0.11 9.52
CA VAL A 35 -10.29 -1.06 8.49
C VAL A 35 -11.32 -2.18 8.29
N THR A 36 -11.80 -2.79 9.38
CA THR A 36 -12.75 -3.92 9.31
C THR A 36 -14.08 -3.48 8.69
N THR A 37 -14.62 -2.33 9.11
CA THR A 37 -15.87 -1.80 8.57
C THR A 37 -15.72 -1.42 7.09
N SER A 38 -14.60 -0.80 6.72
CA SER A 38 -14.31 -0.44 5.33
C SER A 38 -14.19 -1.67 4.45
N ARG A 39 -13.49 -2.72 4.90
CA ARG A 39 -13.41 -4.02 4.20
C ARG A 39 -14.79 -4.65 3.97
N LYS A 40 -15.67 -4.58 4.97
CA LYS A 40 -17.05 -5.04 4.84
C LYS A 40 -17.82 -4.25 3.78
N ARG A 41 -17.79 -2.92 3.85
CA ARG A 41 -18.44 -2.04 2.84
C ARG A 41 -17.92 -2.31 1.44
N ILE A 42 -16.61 -2.48 1.28
CA ILE A 42 -15.99 -2.83 0.00
C ILE A 42 -16.53 -4.17 -0.51
N ALA A 43 -16.65 -5.19 0.36
CA ALA A 43 -17.21 -6.48 -0.03
C ALA A 43 -18.69 -6.36 -0.42
N ASP A 44 -19.48 -5.58 0.31
CA ASP A 44 -20.90 -5.34 0.01
C ASP A 44 -21.07 -4.62 -1.34
N ILE A 45 -20.23 -3.63 -1.65
CA ILE A 45 -20.22 -2.94 -2.96
C ILE A 45 -19.87 -3.92 -4.08
N LEU A 46 -18.79 -4.70 -3.91
CA LEU A 46 -18.33 -5.65 -4.94
C LEU A 46 -19.32 -6.80 -5.18
N SER A 47 -20.16 -7.13 -4.19
CA SER A 47 -21.22 -8.13 -4.31
C SER A 47 -22.56 -7.56 -4.78
N GLY A 48 -22.67 -6.24 -4.95
CA GLY A 48 -23.90 -5.56 -5.37
C GLY A 48 -24.93 -5.34 -4.25
N ASN A 49 -24.58 -5.63 -3.00
CA ASN A 49 -25.44 -5.40 -1.83
C ASN A 49 -25.45 -3.93 -1.36
N ASP A 50 -24.45 -3.16 -1.77
CA ASP A 50 -24.35 -1.72 -1.53
C ASP A 50 -24.22 -1.01 -2.89
N PRO A 51 -25.17 -0.13 -3.29
CA PRO A 51 -25.18 0.51 -4.60
C PRO A 51 -24.17 1.67 -4.73
N ARG A 52 -23.42 2.00 -3.66
CA ARG A 52 -22.44 3.08 -3.69
C ARG A 52 -21.28 2.77 -4.63
N LEU A 53 -20.71 3.83 -5.21
CA LEU A 53 -19.51 3.71 -6.04
C LEU A 53 -18.26 3.70 -5.17
N MET A 54 -17.43 2.67 -5.32
CA MET A 54 -16.09 2.64 -4.71
C MET A 54 -15.13 3.53 -5.50
N VAL A 55 -14.43 4.44 -4.81
CA VAL A 55 -13.51 5.41 -5.43
C VAL A 55 -12.14 5.33 -4.75
N ILE A 56 -11.15 4.82 -5.49
CA ILE A 56 -9.76 4.78 -5.04
C ILE A 56 -9.01 5.96 -5.67
N VAL A 57 -8.64 6.93 -4.85
CA VAL A 57 -8.10 8.21 -5.33
C VAL A 57 -6.99 8.71 -4.42
N GLY A 58 -5.95 9.31 -5.01
CA GLY A 58 -4.80 9.81 -4.28
C GLY A 58 -3.56 9.93 -5.16
N PRO A 59 -2.41 10.28 -4.57
CA PRO A 59 -1.15 10.44 -5.28
C PRO A 59 -0.72 9.15 -5.99
N CYS A 60 0.02 9.29 -7.09
CA CYS A 60 0.49 8.13 -7.85
C CYS A 60 1.49 7.27 -7.04
N SER A 61 2.36 7.93 -6.29
CA SER A 61 3.26 7.37 -5.28
C SER A 61 3.55 8.42 -4.22
N ILE A 62 3.59 8.02 -2.96
CA ILE A 62 3.87 8.90 -1.82
C ILE A 62 5.38 9.01 -1.64
N HIS A 63 5.88 10.24 -1.63
CA HIS A 63 7.30 10.58 -1.38
C HIS A 63 7.45 11.61 -0.26
N ASP A 64 6.39 12.34 0.07
CA ASP A 64 6.33 13.35 1.13
C ASP A 64 5.18 12.99 2.08
N ILE A 65 5.51 12.82 3.36
CA ILE A 65 4.57 12.41 4.41
C ILE A 65 3.60 13.54 4.76
N ASP A 66 4.10 14.76 4.89
CA ASP A 66 3.30 15.90 5.33
C ASP A 66 2.28 16.28 4.25
N ALA A 67 2.72 16.28 2.98
CA ALA A 67 1.81 16.47 1.85
C ALA A 67 0.76 15.36 1.73
N ALA A 68 1.12 14.11 2.05
CA ALA A 68 0.17 13.00 2.07
C ALA A 68 -0.88 13.17 3.18
N LEU A 69 -0.49 13.66 4.36
CA LEU A 69 -1.41 13.91 5.47
C LEU A 69 -2.34 15.10 5.21
N ASP A 70 -1.83 16.22 4.66
CA ASP A 70 -2.69 17.33 4.22
C ASP A 70 -3.71 16.87 3.18
N TYR A 71 -3.29 16.07 2.20
CA TYR A 71 -4.18 15.46 1.22
C TYR A 71 -5.24 14.56 1.89
N ALA A 72 -4.84 13.72 2.85
CA ALA A 72 -5.73 12.82 3.57
C ALA A 72 -6.82 13.60 4.34
N GLN A 73 -6.45 14.68 5.02
CA GLN A 73 -7.39 15.52 5.75
C GLN A 73 -8.46 16.12 4.82
N ARG A 74 -8.03 16.70 3.69
CA ARG A 74 -8.94 17.27 2.68
C ARG A 74 -9.83 16.20 2.06
N LEU A 75 -9.27 15.03 1.76
CA LEU A 75 -10.02 13.91 1.18
C LEU A 75 -11.05 13.37 2.18
N ASN A 76 -10.74 13.33 3.47
CA ASN A 76 -11.68 12.87 4.49
C ASN A 76 -12.93 13.76 4.59
N THR A 77 -12.77 15.09 4.46
CA THR A 77 -13.92 16.01 4.37
C THR A 77 -14.85 15.65 3.20
N LEU A 78 -14.28 15.27 2.05
CA LEU A 78 -15.07 14.85 0.88
C LEU A 78 -15.71 13.48 1.10
N ARG A 79 -15.01 12.56 1.77
CA ARG A 79 -15.54 11.24 2.14
C ARG A 79 -16.79 11.39 3.00
N GLU A 80 -16.74 12.20 4.04
CA GLU A 80 -17.90 12.47 4.91
C GLU A 80 -19.05 13.10 4.13
N LYS A 81 -18.76 14.11 3.30
CA LYS A 81 -19.76 14.79 2.47
C LYS A 81 -20.48 13.87 1.49
N TYR A 82 -19.78 12.90 0.90
CA TYR A 82 -20.30 12.03 -0.15
C TYR A 82 -20.57 10.58 0.29
N GLN A 83 -20.47 10.27 1.58
CA GLN A 83 -20.55 8.90 2.12
C GLN A 83 -21.82 8.13 1.74
N HIS A 84 -22.94 8.82 1.48
CA HIS A 84 -24.20 8.21 1.06
C HIS A 84 -24.18 7.66 -0.37
N ARG A 85 -23.22 8.10 -1.21
CA ARG A 85 -23.12 7.71 -2.62
C ARG A 85 -21.77 7.10 -2.99
N LEU A 86 -20.72 7.46 -2.27
CA LEU A 86 -19.34 7.06 -2.56
C LEU A 86 -18.72 6.37 -1.33
N GLU A 87 -17.98 5.29 -1.57
CA GLU A 87 -16.98 4.77 -0.62
C GLU A 87 -15.60 5.25 -1.10
N ILE A 88 -15.14 6.37 -0.54
CA ILE A 88 -13.85 6.97 -0.89
C ILE A 88 -12.74 6.31 -0.07
N ILE A 89 -11.70 5.85 -0.77
CA ILE A 89 -10.53 5.18 -0.22
C ILE A 89 -9.28 5.89 -0.73
N MET A 90 -8.37 6.26 0.17
CA MET A 90 -7.14 6.94 -0.21
C MET A 90 -6.14 5.97 -0.83
N ARG A 91 -5.63 6.32 -2.01
CA ARG A 91 -4.50 5.62 -2.63
C ARG A 91 -3.19 5.97 -1.90
N THR A 92 -2.56 4.96 -1.30
CA THR A 92 -1.31 5.03 -0.51
C THR A 92 -0.24 4.10 -1.07
N TYR A 93 0.19 4.38 -2.31
CA TYR A 93 1.21 3.58 -3.00
C TYR A 93 2.59 4.12 -2.63
N PHE A 94 3.50 3.27 -2.15
CA PHE A 94 4.83 3.69 -1.73
C PHE A 94 5.89 3.55 -2.82
N GLU A 95 5.62 2.70 -3.80
CA GLU A 95 6.56 2.38 -4.86
C GLU A 95 5.84 2.33 -6.20
N LYS A 96 6.61 2.48 -7.28
CA LYS A 96 6.10 2.30 -8.64
C LYS A 96 7.06 1.41 -9.41
N PRO A 97 6.65 0.23 -9.89
CA PRO A 97 7.55 -0.66 -10.62
C PRO A 97 8.00 0.01 -11.93
N ARG A 98 9.33 0.11 -12.11
CA ARG A 98 9.99 0.70 -13.30
C ARG A 98 10.88 -0.35 -13.98
N THR A 99 10.99 -0.23 -15.30
CA THR A 99 11.97 -0.98 -16.12
C THR A 99 13.28 -0.22 -16.33
N VAL A 100 13.28 1.09 -16.03
CA VAL A 100 14.44 1.99 -16.11
C VAL A 100 14.90 2.36 -14.70
N VAL A 101 16.18 2.72 -14.57
CA VAL A 101 16.74 3.22 -13.31
C VAL A 101 16.03 4.51 -12.91
N GLY A 102 15.62 4.58 -11.65
CA GLY A 102 14.93 5.73 -11.07
C GLY A 102 14.68 5.51 -9.58
N TRP A 103 14.01 6.47 -8.95
CA TRP A 103 13.64 6.37 -7.54
C TRP A 103 12.78 5.12 -7.28
N LYS A 104 13.17 4.33 -6.28
CA LYS A 104 12.60 3.02 -5.98
C LYS A 104 11.29 3.11 -5.19
N GLY A 105 11.05 4.24 -4.53
CA GLY A 105 9.88 4.46 -3.69
C GLY A 105 10.25 4.72 -2.23
N LEU A 106 9.27 5.15 -1.44
CA LEU A 106 9.47 5.64 -0.07
C LEU A 106 9.98 4.54 0.87
N ILE A 107 9.48 3.32 0.69
CA ILE A 107 9.91 2.18 1.52
C ILE A 107 11.37 1.85 1.23
N SER A 108 11.73 1.76 -0.04
CA SER A 108 13.10 1.44 -0.44
C SER A 108 14.09 2.58 -0.19
N ASP A 109 13.73 3.84 -0.46
CA ASP A 109 14.64 4.99 -0.48
C ASP A 109 13.94 6.28 0.02
N PRO A 110 13.73 6.42 1.35
CA PRO A 110 12.88 7.47 1.91
C PRO A 110 13.44 8.90 1.78
N ASP A 111 14.76 9.06 1.62
CA ASP A 111 15.42 10.36 1.48
C ASP A 111 15.64 10.79 0.03
N LEU A 112 15.25 9.96 -0.94
CA LEU A 112 15.41 10.19 -2.38
C LEU A 112 16.89 10.39 -2.82
N ASP A 113 17.84 9.86 -2.05
CA ASP A 113 19.28 10.03 -2.25
C ASP A 113 20.01 8.72 -2.62
N GLY A 114 19.28 7.61 -2.72
CA GLY A 114 19.83 6.28 -3.01
C GLY A 114 20.46 5.58 -1.81
N SER A 115 20.37 6.14 -0.59
CA SER A 115 20.90 5.53 0.65
C SER A 115 20.24 4.20 1.01
N CYS A 116 19.06 3.92 0.46
CA CYS A 116 18.33 2.67 0.64
C CYS A 116 18.02 2.33 2.11
N GLN A 117 17.60 3.31 2.91
CA GLN A 117 17.28 3.15 4.34
C GLN A 117 15.93 2.44 4.57
N VAL A 118 15.85 1.15 4.22
CA VAL A 118 14.58 0.39 4.18
C VAL A 118 13.86 0.33 5.54
N ASN A 119 14.58 0.14 6.64
CA ASN A 119 13.96 0.11 7.98
C ASN A 119 13.24 1.43 8.31
N ARG A 120 13.84 2.57 7.94
CA ARG A 120 13.22 3.88 8.08
C ARG A 120 12.03 4.04 7.14
N GLY A 121 12.16 3.60 5.88
CA GLY A 121 11.08 3.65 4.90
C GLY A 121 9.83 2.86 5.32
N ILE A 122 9.99 1.61 5.77
CA ILE A 122 8.88 0.79 6.29
C ILE A 122 8.23 1.44 7.53
N THR A 123 9.06 2.00 8.42
CA THR A 123 8.57 2.73 9.61
C THR A 123 7.71 3.94 9.23
N LEU A 124 8.19 4.76 8.28
CA LEU A 124 7.46 5.92 7.78
C LEU A 124 6.15 5.51 7.09
N ALA A 125 6.19 4.47 6.26
CA ALA A 125 5.01 3.95 5.58
C ALA A 125 3.94 3.47 6.59
N ARG A 126 4.33 2.68 7.60
CA ARG A 126 3.40 2.20 8.63
C ARG A 126 2.82 3.36 9.44
N LYS A 127 3.65 4.30 9.88
CA LYS A 127 3.18 5.48 10.64
C LYS A 127 2.17 6.29 9.83
N LEU A 128 2.47 6.58 8.56
CA LEU A 128 1.53 7.29 7.68
C LEU A 128 0.19 6.57 7.56
N LEU A 129 0.19 5.25 7.39
CA LEU A 129 -1.04 4.47 7.29
C LEU A 129 -1.85 4.49 8.59
N ILE A 130 -1.20 4.51 9.75
CA ILE A 130 -1.85 4.72 11.05
C ILE A 130 -2.50 6.10 11.08
N ASP A 131 -1.71 7.15 10.84
CA ASP A 131 -2.16 8.54 10.89
C ASP A 131 -3.37 8.78 9.96
N VAL A 132 -3.34 8.22 8.73
CA VAL A 132 -4.48 8.31 7.78
C VAL A 132 -5.70 7.53 8.29
N ASN A 133 -5.53 6.33 8.81
CA ASN A 133 -6.65 5.56 9.35
C ASN A 133 -7.23 6.18 10.64
N GLU A 134 -6.43 6.91 11.42
CA GLU A 134 -6.89 7.63 12.60
C GLU A 134 -7.88 8.75 12.25
N LEU A 135 -7.76 9.34 11.05
CA LEU A 135 -8.75 10.27 10.49
C LEU A 135 -10.09 9.56 10.16
N GLY A 136 -10.11 8.23 10.14
CA GLY A 136 -11.24 7.43 9.68
C GLY A 136 -11.25 7.20 8.16
N LEU A 137 -10.19 7.58 7.45
CA LEU A 137 -10.05 7.41 6.01
C LEU A 137 -9.39 6.05 5.70
N PRO A 138 -10.08 5.11 5.01
CA PRO A 138 -9.46 3.85 4.63
C PRO A 138 -8.37 4.04 3.58
N THR A 139 -7.37 3.16 3.61
CA THR A 139 -6.21 3.21 2.72
C THR A 139 -6.20 2.04 1.72
N ALA A 140 -5.60 2.30 0.56
CA ALA A 140 -5.46 1.36 -0.54
C ALA A 140 -4.04 1.36 -1.11
N THR A 141 -3.41 0.19 -1.18
CA THR A 141 -2.02 0.06 -1.69
C THR A 141 -1.89 -1.00 -2.79
N GLU A 142 -0.74 -1.04 -3.48
CA GLU A 142 -0.38 -2.10 -4.41
C GLU A 142 0.69 -2.97 -3.73
N PHE A 143 0.44 -4.28 -3.64
CA PHE A 143 1.40 -5.22 -3.07
C PHE A 143 2.35 -5.71 -4.16
N LEU A 144 3.59 -5.20 -4.13
CA LEU A 144 4.65 -5.56 -5.09
C LEU A 144 5.49 -6.75 -4.65
N ASP A 145 5.48 -7.08 -3.36
CA ASP A 145 6.25 -8.18 -2.78
C ASP A 145 5.56 -8.73 -1.50
N MET A 146 5.98 -9.93 -1.09
CA MET A 146 5.39 -10.66 0.05
C MET A 146 5.85 -10.13 1.41
N VAL A 147 7.02 -9.50 1.45
CA VAL A 147 7.70 -9.10 2.68
C VAL A 147 7.06 -7.84 3.23
N THR A 148 6.91 -6.82 2.38
CA THR A 148 6.28 -5.53 2.73
C THR A 148 4.86 -5.73 3.25
N GLY A 149 4.10 -6.69 2.69
CA GLY A 149 2.76 -7.04 3.15
C GLY A 149 2.69 -7.35 4.65
N GLN A 150 3.69 -8.02 5.21
CA GLN A 150 3.73 -8.38 6.64
C GLN A 150 3.79 -7.16 7.57
N TYR A 151 4.25 -6.00 7.09
CA TYR A 151 4.43 -4.79 7.90
C TYR A 151 3.25 -3.84 7.88
N ILE A 152 2.39 -3.92 6.85
CA ILE A 152 1.36 -2.89 6.61
C ILE A 152 -0.03 -3.46 6.29
N ALA A 153 -0.19 -4.74 5.98
CA ALA A 153 -1.45 -5.29 5.51
C ALA A 153 -2.60 -5.18 6.54
N ASP A 154 -2.29 -5.09 7.83
CA ASP A 154 -3.25 -4.84 8.91
C ASP A 154 -3.92 -3.45 8.81
N LEU A 155 -3.30 -2.50 8.11
CA LEU A 155 -3.78 -1.12 7.95
C LEU A 155 -4.47 -0.87 6.60
N ILE A 156 -4.46 -1.84 5.68
CA ILE A 156 -4.95 -1.72 4.31
C ILE A 156 -6.40 -2.20 4.19
N SER A 157 -7.29 -1.38 3.65
CA SER A 157 -8.70 -1.75 3.43
C SER A 157 -8.95 -2.39 2.07
N TRP A 158 -8.16 -2.02 1.06
CA TRP A 158 -8.20 -2.59 -0.29
C TRP A 158 -6.78 -2.67 -0.86
N GLY A 159 -6.46 -3.72 -1.61
CA GLY A 159 -5.19 -3.77 -2.31
C GLY A 159 -5.30 -4.06 -3.80
N ALA A 160 -4.23 -3.77 -4.52
CA ALA A 160 -4.05 -4.12 -5.92
C ALA A 160 -2.90 -5.09 -6.10
N ILE A 161 -3.05 -5.99 -7.07
CA ILE A 161 -1.94 -6.67 -7.72
C ILE A 161 -1.77 -6.04 -9.09
N GLY A 162 -0.57 -5.54 -9.34
CA GLY A 162 -0.21 -4.84 -10.56
C GLY A 162 -0.38 -5.69 -11.81
N ALA A 163 -0.55 -5.01 -12.94
CA ALA A 163 -0.75 -5.67 -14.23
C ALA A 163 0.47 -6.50 -14.69
N ARG A 164 1.67 -6.22 -14.14
CA ARG A 164 2.89 -6.98 -14.39
C ARG A 164 3.07 -8.19 -13.47
N THR A 165 2.29 -8.27 -12.40
CA THR A 165 2.38 -9.33 -11.38
C THR A 165 1.10 -10.17 -11.29
N THR A 166 0.03 -9.80 -12.00
CA THR A 166 -1.24 -10.54 -11.99
C THR A 166 -1.13 -12.00 -12.45
N GLU A 167 -0.17 -12.32 -13.33
CA GLU A 167 0.07 -13.68 -13.81
C GLU A 167 1.06 -14.46 -12.92
N SER A 168 1.73 -13.78 -11.98
CA SER A 168 2.67 -14.40 -11.06
C SER A 168 1.93 -15.28 -10.06
N GLN A 169 2.26 -16.57 -10.03
CA GLN A 169 1.70 -17.52 -9.09
C GLN A 169 1.84 -17.06 -7.63
N ILE A 170 3.04 -16.60 -7.24
CA ILE A 170 3.31 -16.15 -5.87
C ILE A 170 2.42 -14.95 -5.50
N HIS A 171 2.13 -14.04 -6.43
CA HIS A 171 1.20 -12.92 -6.19
C HIS A 171 -0.26 -13.38 -6.09
N ARG A 172 -0.66 -14.42 -6.83
CA ARG A 172 -2.00 -15.03 -6.67
C ARG A 172 -2.14 -15.79 -5.36
N GLU A 173 -1.08 -16.46 -4.89
CA GLU A 173 -1.01 -17.09 -3.57
C GLU A 173 -1.03 -16.05 -2.45
N MET A 174 -0.30 -14.94 -2.59
CA MET A 174 -0.44 -13.81 -1.68
C MET A 174 -1.89 -13.32 -1.65
N ALA A 175 -2.50 -13.26 -2.83
CA ALA A 175 -3.82 -12.69 -2.94
C ALA A 175 -4.91 -13.55 -2.29
N SER A 176 -4.74 -14.88 -2.27
CA SER A 176 -5.65 -15.78 -1.57
C SER A 176 -5.50 -15.70 -0.05
N ALA A 177 -4.33 -15.33 0.46
CA ALA A 177 -4.05 -15.19 1.89
C ALA A 177 -4.26 -13.77 2.45
N SER A 178 -4.55 -12.79 1.59
CA SER A 178 -4.66 -11.39 2.01
C SER A 178 -5.91 -11.13 2.86
N PRO A 179 -5.77 -10.44 4.01
CA PRO A 179 -6.92 -10.06 4.84
C PRO A 179 -7.76 -8.92 4.22
N ALA A 180 -7.21 -8.19 3.24
CA ALA A 180 -7.93 -7.20 2.44
C ALA A 180 -8.39 -7.79 1.10
N ARG A 181 -9.47 -7.24 0.52
CA ARG A 181 -9.89 -7.56 -0.85
C ARG A 181 -8.85 -7.04 -1.83
N LEU A 182 -8.47 -7.89 -2.80
CA LEU A 182 -7.48 -7.56 -3.80
C LEU A 182 -8.08 -7.54 -5.20
N ALA A 183 -7.77 -6.50 -5.97
CA ALA A 183 -8.08 -6.45 -7.40
C ALA A 183 -6.86 -6.85 -8.22
N LEU A 184 -7.09 -7.73 -9.20
CA LEU A 184 -6.11 -8.07 -10.22
C LEU A 184 -6.27 -7.08 -11.38
N LYS A 185 -5.23 -6.30 -11.67
CA LYS A 185 -5.25 -5.39 -12.81
C LYS A 185 -4.98 -6.18 -14.09
N THR A 186 -5.81 -6.00 -15.12
CA THR A 186 -5.58 -6.60 -16.43
C THR A 186 -4.29 -6.06 -17.06
N ALA A 187 -3.57 -6.92 -17.80
CA ALA A 187 -2.29 -6.60 -18.42
C ALA A 187 -2.38 -5.29 -19.21
N PRO A 188 -1.34 -4.43 -19.18
CA PRO A 188 -1.30 -3.32 -20.10
C PRO A 188 -0.98 -3.90 -21.48
N MET A 189 -1.96 -4.02 -22.37
CA MET A 189 -1.63 -3.89 -23.79
C MET A 189 -1.00 -2.51 -23.92
N ALA A 190 0.27 -2.47 -24.32
CA ALA A 190 1.05 -1.24 -24.42
C ALA A 190 0.33 -0.23 -25.33
N ILE A 191 -0.32 0.76 -24.73
CA ILE A 191 -0.65 2.00 -25.43
C ILE A 191 0.36 3.02 -24.92
N SER A 192 1.45 3.16 -25.67
CA SER A 192 2.34 4.31 -25.58
C SER A 192 1.53 5.52 -26.05
N VAL A 193 1.09 6.36 -25.12
CA VAL A 193 0.79 7.75 -25.47
C VAL A 193 2.08 8.52 -25.21
N SER A 194 2.86 8.64 -26.27
CA SER A 194 3.94 9.62 -26.36
C SER A 194 3.29 11.00 -26.35
N LEU A 195 3.62 11.82 -25.35
CA LEU A 195 3.56 13.27 -25.47
C LEU A 195 4.94 13.76 -25.89
#